data_AF-A0A0F6TZG2-F1
#
_entry.id   AF-A0A0F6TZG2-F1
#
_cell.length_a   1.000
_cell.length_b   1.000
_cell.length_c   1.000
_cell.angle_alpha   90.00
_cell.angle_beta   90.00
_cell.angle_gamma   90.00
#
_symmetry.space_group_name_H-M   'P 1'
#
loop_
_entity.id
_entity.type
_entity.pdbx_description
1 polymer ?
#
loop_
_entity_poly.entity_id
_entity_poly.type
_entity_poly.pdbx_seq_one_letter_code
_entity_poly.pdbx_strand_id
1 'polypeptide(L)'
;MNELILTEDFHIRASERNAHKVALAKAEGELLSIAALRRLDLNTGTDEDGFPYYVWDMASVARELAELYVRKLIPGSWEAFFNDLCRMAEGIDKEAWIYFYKSAVKDEEAFLSMERSDADF
;
A
#
# COMPACT_ATOMS: atom_id res chain seq x y z
N MET A 1 16.12 8.64 -33.10
CA MET A 1 15.68 8.03 -31.83
C MET A 1 16.26 6.62 -31.82
N ASN A 2 17.08 6.28 -30.83
CA ASN A 2 17.95 5.11 -30.86
C ASN A 2 17.20 3.86 -30.34
N GLU A 3 17.25 2.74 -31.05
CA GLU A 3 16.56 1.49 -30.65
C GLU A 3 16.97 0.99 -29.26
N LEU A 4 18.22 1.22 -28.86
CA LEU A 4 18.75 0.91 -27.52
C LEU A 4 18.00 1.64 -26.39
N ILE A 5 17.67 2.91 -26.59
CA ILE A 5 16.94 3.73 -25.60
C ILE A 5 15.51 3.22 -25.45
N LEU A 6 14.88 2.82 -26.56
CA LEU A 6 13.52 2.26 -26.56
C LEU A 6 13.45 0.91 -25.83
N THR A 7 14.47 0.06 -25.98
CA THR A 7 14.53 -1.23 -25.29
C THR A 7 14.81 -1.10 -23.79
N GLU A 8 15.69 -0.18 -23.38
CA GLU A 8 15.96 0.07 -21.95
C GLU A 8 14.72 0.64 -21.24
N ASP A 9 14.05 1.63 -21.84
CA ASP A 9 12.81 2.21 -21.32
C ASP A 9 11.70 1.15 -21.15
N PHE A 10 11.60 0.21 -22.09
CA PHE A 10 10.64 -0.89 -22.01
C PHE A 10 10.92 -1.82 -20.83
N HIS A 11 12.18 -2.21 -20.64
CA HIS A 11 12.58 -3.10 -19.54
C HIS A 11 12.41 -2.46 -18.17
N ILE A 12 12.72 -1.16 -18.03
CA ILE A 12 12.51 -0.39 -16.80
C ILE A 12 11.02 -0.38 -16.43
N ARG A 13 10.15 0.03 -17.36
CA ARG A 13 8.70 0.08 -17.11
C ARG A 13 8.10 -1.28 -16.81
N ALA A 14 8.59 -2.35 -17.45
CA ALA A 14 8.16 -3.71 -17.16
C ALA A 14 8.58 -4.14 -15.74
N SER A 15 9.79 -3.77 -15.32
CA SER A 15 10.31 -4.04 -13.98
C SER A 15 9.51 -3.30 -12.90
N GLU A 16 9.27 -1.99 -13.09
CA GLU A 16 8.44 -1.17 -12.18
C GLU A 16 7.03 -1.74 -12.04
N ARG A 17 6.39 -2.07 -13.17
CA ARG A 17 5.06 -2.69 -13.16
C ARG A 17 5.04 -4.02 -12.42
N ASN A 18 6.10 -4.82 -12.52
CA ASN A 18 6.21 -6.06 -11.78
C ASN A 18 6.42 -5.80 -10.28
N ALA A 19 7.20 -4.79 -9.91
CA ALA A 19 7.38 -4.40 -8.52
C ALA A 19 6.06 -3.99 -7.87
N HIS A 20 5.21 -3.21 -8.55
CA HIS A 20 3.89 -2.82 -8.02
C HIS A 20 2.94 -4.01 -7.85
N LYS A 21 2.96 -4.98 -8.77
CA LYS A 21 2.20 -6.23 -8.62
C LYS A 21 2.69 -7.05 -7.43
N VAL A 22 4.00 -7.12 -7.23
CA VAL A 22 4.61 -7.79 -6.07
C VAL A 22 4.20 -7.10 -4.77
N ALA A 23 4.16 -5.77 -4.74
CA ALA A 23 3.69 -5.02 -3.57
C ALA A 23 2.24 -5.34 -3.23
N LEU A 24 1.33 -5.36 -4.22
CA LEU A 24 -0.06 -5.76 -4.01
C LEU A 24 -0.20 -7.20 -3.49
N ALA A 25 0.60 -8.14 -4.01
CA ALA A 25 0.59 -9.53 -3.53
C ALA A 25 1.15 -9.68 -2.10
N LYS A 26 2.15 -8.87 -1.74
CA LYS A 26 2.66 -8.82 -0.36
C LYS A 26 1.61 -8.29 0.61
N ALA A 27 0.94 -7.20 0.25
CA ALA A 27 -0.17 -6.64 1.02
C ALA A 27 -1.27 -7.67 1.28
N GLU A 28 -1.62 -8.50 0.28
CA GLU A 28 -2.56 -9.63 0.48
C GLU A 28 -2.07 -10.60 1.55
N GLY A 29 -0.81 -11.04 1.47
CA GLY A 29 -0.23 -11.97 2.44
C GLY A 29 -0.19 -11.42 3.86
N GLU A 30 0.10 -10.12 4.01
CA GLU A 30 0.09 -9.43 5.30
C GLU A 30 -1.32 -9.32 5.86
N LEU A 31 -2.31 -8.90 5.05
CA LEU A 31 -3.71 -8.83 5.48
C LEU A 31 -4.25 -10.20 5.90
N LEU A 32 -3.95 -11.27 5.15
CA LEU A 32 -4.32 -12.64 5.52
C LEU A 32 -3.66 -13.08 6.82
N SER A 33 -2.40 -12.69 7.05
CA SER A 33 -1.68 -13.00 8.29
C SER A 33 -2.29 -12.28 9.48
N ILE A 34 -2.58 -10.97 9.34
CA ILE A 34 -3.27 -10.16 10.37
C ILE A 34 -4.64 -10.78 10.70
N ALA A 35 -5.43 -11.11 9.67
CA ALA A 35 -6.74 -11.72 9.83
C ALA A 35 -6.66 -13.05 10.59
N ALA A 36 -5.68 -13.90 10.24
CA ALA A 36 -5.46 -15.19 10.88
C ALA A 36 -5.05 -15.04 12.35
N LEU A 37 -4.08 -14.16 12.65
CA LEU A 37 -3.60 -13.91 14.00
C LEU A 37 -4.73 -13.41 14.89
N ARG A 38 -5.49 -12.41 14.43
CA ARG A 38 -6.62 -11.85 15.18
C ARG A 38 -7.72 -12.87 15.43
N ARG A 39 -8.05 -13.71 14.45
CA ARG A 39 -9.04 -14.80 14.61
C ARG A 39 -8.63 -15.83 15.67
N LEU A 40 -7.32 -16.05 15.83
CA LEU A 40 -6.76 -16.97 16.82
C LEU A 40 -6.47 -16.30 18.17
N ASP A 41 -6.82 -15.02 18.33
CA ASP A 41 -6.47 -14.20 19.49
C ASP A 41 -4.95 -14.16 19.77
N LEU A 42 -4.17 -14.21 18.68
CA LEU A 42 -2.72 -14.03 18.69
C LEU A 42 -2.41 -12.60 18.26
N ASN A 43 -1.40 -11.98 18.89
CA ASN A 43 -0.98 -10.61 18.60
C ASN A 43 -2.06 -9.52 18.85
N THR A 44 -3.01 -9.80 19.75
CA THR A 44 -4.08 -8.89 20.18
C THR A 44 -3.74 -8.12 21.46
N GLY A 45 -2.55 -8.36 22.04
CA GLY A 45 -2.02 -7.54 23.13
C GLY A 45 -1.82 -6.09 22.69
N THR A 46 -1.69 -5.20 23.67
CA THR A 46 -1.50 -3.76 23.42
C THR A 46 -0.06 -3.33 23.66
N ASP A 47 0.34 -2.27 22.97
CA ASP A 47 1.56 -1.52 23.28
C ASP A 47 1.39 -0.62 24.52
N GLU A 48 2.41 0.21 24.79
CA GLU A 48 2.46 1.14 25.92
C GLU A 48 1.34 2.20 25.87
N ASP A 49 0.84 2.51 24.67
CA ASP A 49 -0.21 3.50 24.43
C ASP A 49 -1.61 2.87 24.41
N GLY A 50 -1.71 1.55 24.58
CA GLY A 50 -2.97 0.81 24.60
C GLY A 50 -3.49 0.42 23.21
N PHE A 51 -2.69 0.56 22.15
CA PHE A 51 -3.07 0.13 20.80
C PHE A 51 -2.74 -1.35 20.60
N PRO A 52 -3.67 -2.13 20.01
CA PRO A 52 -3.37 -3.52 19.65
C PRO A 52 -2.22 -3.59 18.64
N TYR A 53 -1.26 -4.50 18.83
CA TYR A 53 -0.08 -4.59 17.96
C TYR A 53 -0.42 -4.78 16.47
N TYR A 54 -1.47 -5.55 16.15
CA TYR A 54 -1.90 -5.79 14.77
C TYR A 54 -2.28 -4.51 14.01
N VAL A 55 -2.62 -3.43 14.73
CA VAL A 55 -2.98 -2.15 14.13
C VAL A 55 -1.78 -1.51 13.43
N TRP A 56 -0.56 -1.73 13.93
CA TRP A 56 0.66 -1.24 13.29
C TRP A 56 0.97 -1.99 11.99
N ASP A 57 0.74 -3.30 11.97
CA ASP A 57 0.85 -4.10 10.74
C ASP A 57 -0.16 -3.60 9.70
N MET A 58 -1.41 -3.33 10.12
CA MET A 58 -2.43 -2.75 9.25
C MET A 58 -2.06 -1.35 8.76
N ALA A 59 -1.46 -0.51 9.61
CA ALA A 59 -0.98 0.81 9.23
C ALA A 59 0.14 0.73 8.18
N SER A 60 1.04 -0.25 8.29
CA SER A 60 2.08 -0.49 7.28
C SER A 60 1.46 -0.83 5.91
N VAL A 61 0.51 -1.78 5.88
CA VAL A 61 -0.21 -2.13 4.66
C VAL A 61 -0.95 -0.92 4.07
N ALA A 62 -1.63 -0.14 4.93
CA ALA A 62 -2.37 1.04 4.51
C ALA A 62 -1.46 2.07 3.82
N ARG A 63 -0.24 2.25 4.34
CA ARG A 63 0.77 3.13 3.75
C ARG A 63 1.21 2.67 2.36
N GLU A 64 1.56 1.40 2.20
CA GLU A 64 1.98 0.86 0.90
C GLU A 64 0.86 0.97 -0.15
N LEU A 65 -0.38 0.66 0.24
CA LEU A 65 -1.53 0.75 -0.66
C LEU A 65 -1.87 2.21 -1.01
N ALA A 66 -1.75 3.14 -0.06
CA ALA A 66 -1.94 4.56 -0.31
C ALA A 66 -0.89 5.12 -1.27
N GLU A 67 0.38 4.74 -1.12
CA GLU A 67 1.46 5.13 -2.03
C GLU A 67 1.14 4.74 -3.47
N LEU A 68 0.83 3.46 -3.69
CA LEU A 68 0.49 2.94 -5.02
C LEU A 68 -0.72 3.66 -5.62
N TYR A 69 -1.72 3.97 -4.80
CA TYR A 69 -2.93 4.67 -5.23
C TYR A 69 -2.66 6.13 -5.61
N VAL A 70 -2.06 6.91 -4.72
CA VAL A 70 -1.82 8.35 -4.92
C VAL A 70 -0.87 8.60 -6.08
N ARG A 71 0.18 7.79 -6.19
CA ARG A 71 1.15 7.86 -7.31
C ARG A 71 0.63 7.24 -8.61
N LYS A 72 -0.58 6.66 -8.62
CA LYS A 72 -1.21 6.01 -9.80
C LYS A 72 -0.37 4.85 -10.37
N LEU A 73 0.25 4.08 -9.49
CA LEU A 73 1.17 2.97 -9.83
C LEU A 73 0.44 1.63 -9.98
N ILE A 74 -0.84 1.57 -9.61
CA ILE A 74 -1.66 0.37 -9.75
C ILE A 74 -1.93 0.11 -11.24
N PRO A 75 -1.53 -1.04 -11.81
CA PRO A 75 -1.88 -1.38 -13.18
C PRO A 75 -3.38 -1.52 -13.32
N GLY A 76 -4.00 -0.93 -14.36
CA GLY A 76 -5.47 -0.99 -14.52
C GLY A 76 -6.05 -2.41 -14.54
N SER A 77 -5.30 -3.40 -15.06
CA SER A 77 -5.65 -4.82 -15.00
C SER A 77 -5.75 -5.41 -13.59
N TRP A 78 -5.28 -4.70 -12.56
CA TRP A 78 -5.17 -5.13 -11.16
C TRP A 78 -5.98 -4.23 -10.21
N GLU A 79 -6.71 -3.25 -10.74
CA GLU A 79 -7.54 -2.34 -9.93
C GLU A 79 -8.62 -3.08 -9.14
N ALA A 80 -9.23 -4.12 -9.73
CA ALA A 80 -10.18 -4.98 -9.03
C ALA A 80 -9.52 -5.66 -7.81
N PHE A 81 -8.31 -6.19 -7.98
CA PHE A 81 -7.56 -6.84 -6.91
C PHE A 81 -7.21 -5.84 -5.80
N PHE A 82 -6.73 -4.64 -6.14
CA PHE A 82 -6.50 -3.58 -5.16
C PHE A 82 -7.77 -3.24 -4.35
N ASN A 83 -8.92 -3.10 -5.00
CA ASN A 83 -10.18 -2.84 -4.31
C ASN A 83 -10.60 -3.98 -3.38
N ASP A 84 -10.29 -5.23 -3.75
CA ASP A 84 -10.54 -6.39 -2.89
C ASP A 84 -9.62 -6.40 -1.66
N LEU A 85 -8.37 -5.94 -1.78
CA LEU A 85 -7.48 -5.74 -0.62
C LEU A 85 -8.04 -4.68 0.34
N CYS A 86 -8.51 -3.54 -0.17
CA CYS A 86 -9.15 -2.52 0.66
C CYS A 86 -10.37 -3.08 1.41
N ARG A 87 -11.23 -3.87 0.73
CA ARG A 87 -12.38 -4.53 1.35
C ARG A 87 -11.95 -5.58 2.38
N MET A 88 -10.88 -6.32 2.12
CA MET A 88 -10.33 -7.30 3.05
C MET A 88 -9.87 -6.60 4.33
N ALA A 89 -9.13 -5.49 4.20
CA ALA A 89 -8.65 -4.72 5.35
C ALA A 89 -9.80 -4.11 6.17
N GLU A 90 -10.82 -3.56 5.50
CA GLU A 90 -12.07 -3.13 6.15
C GLU A 90 -12.79 -4.27 6.88
N GLY A 91 -12.77 -5.47 6.30
CA GLY A 91 -13.34 -6.67 6.88
C GLY A 91 -12.57 -7.19 8.11
N ILE A 92 -11.27 -6.90 8.18
CA ILE A 92 -10.47 -7.15 9.39
C ILE A 92 -10.87 -6.13 10.43
N ASP A 93 -10.51 -4.86 10.26
CA ASP A 93 -10.80 -3.79 11.21
C ASP A 93 -11.16 -2.50 10.49
N LYS A 94 -12.47 -2.25 10.36
CA LYS A 94 -12.96 -1.11 9.60
C LYS A 94 -12.49 0.24 10.13
N GLU A 95 -12.54 0.45 11.44
CA GLU A 95 -12.23 1.76 12.02
C GLU A 95 -10.73 2.04 11.97
N ALA A 96 -9.90 1.05 12.31
CA ALA A 96 -8.45 1.17 12.16
C ALA A 96 -8.09 1.41 10.69
N TRP A 97 -8.62 0.60 9.77
CA TRP A 97 -8.33 0.73 8.35
C TRP A 97 -8.67 2.13 7.81
N ILE A 98 -9.89 2.62 8.06
CA ILE A 98 -10.32 3.95 7.58
C ILE A 98 -9.40 5.04 8.12
N TYR A 99 -9.01 4.95 9.39
CA TYR A 99 -8.11 5.92 10.01
C TYR A 99 -6.73 5.91 9.33
N PHE A 100 -6.05 4.75 9.28
CA PHE A 100 -4.69 4.66 8.75
C PHE A 100 -4.62 4.92 7.27
N TYR A 101 -5.55 4.36 6.48
CA TYR A 101 -5.55 4.56 5.03
C TYR A 101 -5.79 6.02 4.66
N LYS A 102 -6.73 6.70 5.34
CA LYS A 102 -6.98 8.12 5.10
C LYS A 102 -5.79 9.00 5.49
N SER A 103 -5.13 8.69 6.61
CA SER A 103 -3.92 9.41 7.03
C SER A 103 -2.78 9.19 6.04
N ALA A 104 -2.53 7.94 5.63
CA ALA A 104 -1.50 7.60 4.66
C ALA A 104 -1.71 8.26 3.29
N VAL A 105 -2.95 8.32 2.79
CA VAL A 105 -3.27 9.03 1.54
C VAL A 105 -2.91 10.51 1.65
N LYS A 106 -3.28 11.17 2.76
CA LYS A 106 -2.95 12.59 2.96
C LYS A 106 -1.45 12.83 3.04
N ASP A 107 -0.74 11.97 3.76
CA ASP A 107 0.70 12.08 3.92
C ASP A 107 1.38 11.94 2.55
N GLU A 108 0.99 10.96 1.75
CA GLU A 108 1.54 10.75 0.41
C GLU A 108 1.20 11.89 -0.56
N GLU A 109 -0.03 12.41 -0.53
CA GLU A 109 -0.41 13.59 -1.30
C GLU A 109 0.48 14.80 -0.95
N ALA A 110 0.78 14.99 0.34
CA ALA A 110 1.68 16.04 0.80
C ALA A 110 3.12 15.81 0.34
N PHE A 111 3.65 14.58 0.44
CA PHE A 111 4.97 14.22 -0.07
C PHE A 111 5.10 14.49 -1.56
N LEU A 112 4.12 14.05 -2.35
CA LEU A 112 4.12 14.25 -3.80
C LEU A 112 4.00 15.74 -4.18
N SER A 113 3.29 16.53 -3.37
CA SER A 113 3.23 17.99 -3.54
C SER A 113 4.58 18.65 -3.28
N MET A 114 5.30 18.23 -2.23
CA MET A 114 6.64 18.75 -1.90
C MET A 114 7.67 18.37 -2.97
N GLU A 115 7.64 17.11 -3.42
CA GLU A 115 8.54 16.60 -4.48
C GLU A 115 8.39 17.40 -5.78
N ARG A 116 7.16 17.81 -6.12
CA ARG A 116 6.89 18.67 -7.29
C ARG A 116 7.38 20.10 -7.10
N SER A 117 7.24 20.69 -5.91
CA SER A 117 7.72 22.05 -5.66
C SER A 117 9.25 22.15 -5.67
N ASP A 118 9.95 21.08 -5.30
CA ASP A 118 11.41 21.03 -5.31
C ASP A 118 11.97 20.85 -6.73
N ALA A 119 11.18 20.29 -7.65
CA ALA A 119 11.54 20.13 -9.07
C ALA A 119 11.41 21.42 -9.91
N ASP A 120 10.82 22.49 -9.34
CA ASP A 120 10.58 23.78 -10.00
C ASP A 120 11.72 24.81 -9.76
N PHE A 121 12.83 24.43 -9.11
CA PHE A 121 14.04 25.25 -8.87
C PHE A 121 15.24 24.79 -9.72
#